data_AF-A0A6B3C8L5-F1
#
_entry.id   AF-A0A6B3C8L5-F1
#
_cell.length_a   1.000
_cell.length_b   1.000
_cell.length_c   1.000
_cell.angle_alpha   90.00
_cell.angle_beta   90.00
_cell.angle_gamma   90.00
#
_symmetry.space_group_name_H-M   'P 1'
#
loop_
_entity.id
_entity.type
_entity.pdbx_description
1 polymer ?
#
loop_
_entity_poly.entity_id
_entity_poly.type
_entity_poly.pdbx_seq_one_letter_code
_entity_poly.pdbx_strand_id
1 'polypeptide(L)'
;PGADAEEGPGEAQASSGVLVGTGTGATGWLRSLWLERGAHAGLPAPCDRRLLWFVREAWPSPTTGTTKVAGELEPGQGLRLTVESDRIVVFGDGMESDALQLTWGQSIRLGIADTSLHLVT
;
A
#
# COMPACT_ATOMS: atom_id res chain seq x y z
N PRO A 1 -7.66 4.14 19.01
CA PRO A 1 -8.19 2.75 18.99
C PRO A 1 -9.30 2.64 17.95
N GLY A 2 -8.92 2.43 16.68
CA GLY A 2 -9.88 2.17 15.61
C GLY A 2 -10.35 0.73 15.69
N ALA A 3 -11.66 0.53 15.64
CA ALA A 3 -12.34 -0.75 15.69
C ALA A 3 -11.67 -1.80 14.82
N ASP A 4 -11.68 -3.05 15.28
CA ASP A 4 -11.31 -4.23 14.51
C ASP A 4 -12.27 -4.33 13.31
N ALA A 5 -11.93 -3.63 12.22
CA ALA A 5 -12.47 -3.91 10.90
C ALA A 5 -12.25 -5.40 10.64
N GLU A 6 -13.26 -6.10 10.12
CA GLU A 6 -13.13 -7.53 9.81
C GLU A 6 -11.84 -7.78 9.02
N GLU A 7 -10.93 -8.55 9.63
CA GLU A 7 -9.72 -8.98 8.95
C GLU A 7 -10.12 -10.04 7.92
N GLY A 8 -10.25 -9.60 6.67
CA GLY A 8 -10.34 -10.53 5.55
C GLY A 8 -9.11 -11.46 5.52
N PRO A 9 -9.21 -12.62 4.86
CA PRO A 9 -8.12 -13.60 4.85
C PRO A 9 -6.84 -12.97 4.30
N GLY A 10 -5.75 -13.05 5.07
CA GLY A 10 -4.42 -12.63 4.65
C GLY A 10 -3.83 -13.55 3.58
N GLU A 11 -2.73 -13.10 2.95
CA GLU A 11 -1.90 -13.93 2.08
C GLU A 11 -0.44 -13.74 2.53
N ALA A 12 0.25 -14.84 2.85
CA ALA A 12 1.69 -14.79 3.07
C ALA A 12 2.40 -14.48 1.75
N GLN A 13 3.32 -13.52 1.75
CA GLN A 13 3.97 -13.02 0.53
C GLN A 13 5.47 -12.87 0.69
N ALA A 14 6.19 -13.24 -0.38
CA ALA A 14 7.57 -12.85 -0.62
C ALA A 14 7.59 -11.84 -1.76
N SER A 15 8.16 -10.67 -1.55
CA SER A 15 8.16 -9.58 -2.52
C SER A 15 9.25 -8.55 -2.22
N SER A 16 9.48 -7.64 -3.16
CA SER A 16 10.37 -6.49 -2.97
C SER A 16 9.71 -5.32 -2.22
N GLY A 17 8.44 -5.47 -1.82
CA GLY A 17 7.70 -4.49 -1.02
C GLY A 17 6.31 -4.17 -1.57
N VAL A 18 5.61 -3.28 -0.87
CA VAL A 18 4.28 -2.79 -1.25
C VAL A 18 4.34 -1.29 -1.47
N LEU A 19 3.75 -0.82 -2.56
CA LEU A 19 3.55 0.59 -2.84
C LEU A 19 2.08 0.93 -2.65
N VAL A 20 1.78 2.00 -1.92
CA VAL A 20 0.43 2.56 -1.76
C VAL A 20 0.47 4.01 -2.21
N GLY A 21 -0.48 4.42 -3.05
CA GLY A 21 -0.52 5.77 -3.61
C GLY A 21 -1.89 6.41 -3.50
N THR A 22 -1.88 7.72 -3.23
CA THR A 22 -3.04 8.62 -3.25
C THR A 22 -3.28 9.17 -4.67
N GLY A 23 -4.37 9.92 -4.84
CA GLY A 23 -4.61 10.71 -6.06
C GLY A 23 -3.53 11.73 -6.37
N THR A 24 -3.02 12.44 -5.37
CA THR A 24 -1.92 13.41 -5.55
C THR A 24 -0.60 12.72 -5.88
N GLY A 25 -0.39 11.49 -5.41
CA GLY A 25 0.77 10.64 -5.73
C GLY A 25 0.62 9.85 -7.03
N ALA A 26 -0.50 9.96 -7.74
CA ALA A 26 -0.83 9.10 -8.88
C ALA A 26 0.10 9.27 -10.10
N THR A 27 0.84 10.38 -10.16
CA THR A 27 1.83 10.67 -11.22
C THR A 27 3.25 10.21 -10.87
N GLY A 28 3.50 9.78 -9.62
CA GLY A 28 4.79 9.26 -9.16
C GLY A 28 4.99 7.77 -9.46
N TRP A 29 5.66 7.05 -8.56
CA TRP A 29 5.88 5.60 -8.69
C TRP A 29 4.60 4.78 -8.88
N LEU A 30 3.46 5.27 -8.36
CA LEU A 30 2.15 4.66 -8.61
C LEU A 30 1.84 4.56 -10.11
N ARG A 31 2.20 5.59 -10.90
CA ARG A 31 2.02 5.61 -12.36
C ARG A 31 2.82 4.50 -13.04
N SER A 32 4.07 4.31 -12.63
CA SER A 32 4.97 3.31 -13.22
C SER A 32 4.42 1.89 -12.99
N LEU A 33 4.06 1.56 -11.75
CA LEU A 33 3.48 0.25 -11.44
C LEU A 33 2.12 0.06 -12.12
N TRP A 34 1.29 1.10 -12.20
CA TRP A 34 0.03 1.05 -12.91
C TRP A 34 0.20 0.72 -14.40
N LEU A 35 1.19 1.32 -15.07
CA LEU A 35 1.52 1.01 -16.46
C LEU A 35 2.02 -0.44 -16.61
N GLU A 36 2.92 -0.88 -15.73
CA GLU A 36 3.43 -2.27 -15.74
C GLU A 36 2.32 -3.32 -15.55
N ARG A 37 1.27 -2.98 -14.79
CA ARG A 37 0.14 -3.86 -14.50
C ARG A 37 -0.99 -3.78 -15.53
N GLY A 38 -0.73 -3.19 -16.70
CA GLY A 38 -1.67 -3.18 -17.82
C GLY A 38 -2.77 -2.13 -17.73
N ALA A 39 -2.65 -1.15 -16.83
CA ALA A 39 -3.53 0.03 -16.79
C ALA A 39 -5.04 -0.27 -16.60
N HIS A 40 -5.37 -1.40 -15.97
CA HIS A 40 -6.76 -1.89 -15.90
C HIS A 40 -7.66 -1.14 -14.89
N ALA A 41 -7.11 -0.71 -13.76
CA ALA A 41 -7.83 0.12 -12.79
C ALA A 41 -7.75 1.60 -13.18
N GLY A 42 -8.73 2.44 -12.85
CA GLY A 42 -8.58 3.88 -13.00
C GLY A 42 -7.60 4.42 -11.95
N LEU A 43 -6.61 5.24 -12.34
CA LEU A 43 -5.80 5.97 -11.35
C LEU A 43 -6.68 6.95 -10.55
N PRO A 44 -6.44 7.12 -9.25
CA PRO A 44 -7.17 8.11 -8.46
C PRO A 44 -6.84 9.52 -8.94
N ALA A 45 -7.87 10.35 -9.10
CA ALA A 45 -7.70 11.79 -9.29
C ALA A 45 -7.27 12.45 -7.97
N PRO A 46 -6.64 13.64 -7.98
CA PRO A 46 -6.12 14.29 -6.77
C PRO A 46 -7.12 14.45 -5.62
N CYS A 47 -8.41 14.60 -5.93
CA CYS A 47 -9.48 14.78 -4.94
C CYS A 47 -10.20 13.47 -4.56
N ASP A 48 -9.85 12.34 -5.18
CA ASP A 48 -10.50 11.07 -4.90
C ASP A 48 -10.10 10.56 -3.51
N ARG A 49 -11.09 10.18 -2.70
CA ARG A 49 -10.88 9.58 -1.37
C ARG A 49 -10.69 8.07 -1.49
N ARG A 50 -9.64 7.65 -2.20
CA ARG A 50 -9.26 6.24 -2.35
C ARG A 50 -7.76 6.08 -2.52
N LEU A 51 -7.26 4.89 -2.20
CA LEU A 51 -5.86 4.51 -2.41
C LEU A 51 -5.79 3.36 -3.40
N LEU A 52 -4.75 3.33 -4.23
CA LEU A 52 -4.35 2.12 -4.94
C LEU A 52 -3.09 1.56 -4.32
N TRP A 53 -3.00 0.25 -4.25
CA TRP A 53 -1.80 -0.44 -3.79
C TRP A 53 -1.37 -1.55 -4.74
N PHE A 54 -0.06 -1.79 -4.77
CA PHE A 54 0.58 -2.79 -5.60
C PHE A 54 1.71 -3.47 -4.85
N VAL A 55 1.81 -4.79 -4.98
CA VAL A 55 2.98 -5.57 -4.56
C VAL A 55 4.01 -5.52 -5.69
N ARG A 56 5.25 -5.21 -5.32
CA ARG A 56 6.39 -5.17 -6.22
C ARG A 56 7.09 -6.52 -6.25
N GLU A 57 7.28 -7.07 -7.45
CA GLU A 57 8.05 -8.31 -7.66
C GLU A 57 7.55 -9.45 -6.75
N ALA A 58 6.22 -9.67 -6.72
CA ALA A 58 5.64 -10.76 -5.97
C ALA A 58 6.17 -12.11 -6.46
N TRP A 59 6.70 -12.93 -5.55
CA TRP A 59 7.34 -14.20 -5.86
C TRP A 59 6.51 -15.38 -5.34
N PRO A 60 6.02 -16.26 -6.24
CA PRO A 60 5.29 -17.45 -5.83
C PRO A 60 6.24 -18.52 -5.29
N SER A 61 5.84 -19.17 -4.20
CA SER A 61 6.60 -20.27 -3.58
C SER A 61 5.67 -21.32 -2.99
N PRO A 62 6.19 -22.44 -2.47
CA PRO A 62 5.36 -23.42 -1.76
C PRO A 62 4.60 -22.85 -0.55
N THR A 63 5.08 -21.75 0.03
CA THR A 63 4.51 -21.15 1.26
C THR A 63 4.00 -19.71 1.07
N THR A 64 4.19 -19.10 -0.11
CA THR A 64 3.78 -17.72 -0.40
C THR A 64 2.93 -17.62 -1.65
N GLY A 65 1.90 -16.79 -1.60
CA GLY A 65 0.96 -16.54 -2.69
C GLY A 65 1.25 -15.27 -3.48
N THR A 66 0.56 -15.14 -4.60
CA THR A 66 0.56 -13.94 -5.46
C THR A 66 -0.86 -13.61 -5.94
N THR A 67 -1.89 -13.96 -5.16
CA THR A 67 -3.30 -13.69 -5.49
C THR A 67 -3.73 -12.30 -5.07
N LYS A 68 -3.06 -11.70 -4.06
CA LYS A 68 -3.32 -10.35 -3.55
C LYS A 68 -2.18 -9.40 -3.87
N VAL A 69 -1.97 -9.11 -5.16
CA VAL A 69 -0.84 -8.29 -5.64
C VAL A 69 -1.20 -6.86 -6.04
N ALA A 70 -2.49 -6.54 -6.06
CA ALA A 70 -2.97 -5.19 -6.30
C ALA A 70 -4.37 -5.04 -5.69
N GLY A 71 -4.76 -3.80 -5.40
CA GLY A 71 -6.11 -3.50 -4.97
C GLY A 71 -6.35 -2.02 -4.75
N GLU A 72 -7.57 -1.75 -4.33
CA GLU A 72 -8.07 -0.42 -4.00
C GLU A 72 -8.52 -0.40 -2.54
N LEU A 73 -8.34 0.75 -1.88
CA LEU A 73 -8.89 1.00 -0.55
C LEU A 73 -9.82 2.20 -0.63
N GLU A 74 -11.08 1.98 -0.26
CA GLU A 74 -12.12 2.99 -0.07
C GLU A 74 -12.15 3.49 1.39
N PRO A 75 -12.88 4.58 1.69
CA PRO A 75 -13.02 5.08 3.06
C PRO A 75 -13.52 3.99 4.02
N GLY A 76 -12.85 3.86 5.16
CA GLY A 76 -13.14 2.82 6.16
C GLY A 76 -12.44 1.47 5.90
N GLN A 77 -11.80 1.29 4.74
CA GLN A 77 -10.96 0.13 4.46
C GLN A 77 -9.51 0.40 4.85
N GLY A 78 -8.76 -0.68 5.11
CA GLY A 78 -7.34 -0.61 5.41
C GLY A 78 -6.57 -1.83 4.93
N LEU A 79 -5.28 -1.64 4.70
CA LEU A 79 -4.33 -2.69 4.39
C LEU A 79 -3.43 -2.90 5.61
N ARG A 80 -3.45 -4.11 6.18
CA ARG A 80 -2.52 -4.52 7.23
C ARG A 80 -1.40 -5.33 6.60
N LEU A 81 -0.16 -4.96 6.90
CA LEU A 81 1.02 -5.73 6.56
C LEU A 81 1.71 -6.15 7.85
N THR A 82 2.02 -7.44 7.97
CA THR A 82 2.82 -7.99 9.06
C THR A 82 4.15 -8.43 8.49
N VAL A 83 5.24 -7.98 9.09
CA VAL A 83 6.59 -8.28 8.62
C VAL A 83 6.99 -9.68 9.05
N GLU A 84 7.29 -10.54 8.09
CA GLU A 84 7.83 -11.89 8.31
C GLU A 84 9.29 -12.01 7.84
N SER A 85 10.01 -10.88 7.74
CA SER A 85 11.44 -10.80 7.41
C SER A 85 12.24 -10.09 8.52
N ASP A 86 13.56 -10.14 8.44
CA ASP A 86 14.44 -9.50 9.43
C ASP A 86 14.24 -7.98 9.47
N ARG A 87 14.00 -7.35 8.32
CA ARG A 87 13.87 -5.89 8.19
C ARG A 87 13.05 -5.49 6.98
N ILE A 88 12.13 -4.54 7.19
CA ILE A 88 11.48 -3.73 6.17
C ILE A 88 11.63 -2.26 6.54
N VAL A 89 11.73 -1.41 5.51
CA VAL A 89 11.75 0.04 5.65
C VAL A 89 10.48 0.60 5.02
N VAL A 90 9.79 1.46 5.76
CA VAL A 90 8.58 2.16 5.29
C VAL A 90 8.86 3.66 5.30
N PHE A 91 8.56 4.32 4.19
CA PHE A 91 8.70 5.76 4.05
C PHE A 91 7.62 6.31 3.12
N GLY A 92 7.30 7.60 3.28
CA GLY A 92 6.31 8.31 2.47
C GLY A 92 6.97 9.29 1.51
N ASP A 93 6.32 9.59 0.39
CA ASP A 93 6.71 10.66 -0.54
C ASP A 93 8.16 10.63 -1.06
N GLY A 94 8.83 9.48 -0.99
CA GLY A 94 10.26 9.34 -1.32
C GLY A 94 11.20 9.98 -0.30
N MET A 95 10.71 10.40 0.87
CA MET A 95 11.53 10.94 1.95
C MET A 95 12.08 9.81 2.80
N GLU A 96 13.36 9.48 2.69
CA GLU A 96 13.95 8.39 3.48
C GLU A 96 14.32 8.83 4.91
N SER A 97 14.39 10.14 5.17
CA SER A 97 14.83 10.70 6.45
C SER A 97 13.85 10.45 7.61
N ASP A 98 12.58 10.17 7.31
CA ASP A 98 11.53 9.84 8.29
C ASP A 98 11.14 8.36 8.25
N ALA A 99 11.99 7.52 7.67
CA ALA A 99 11.70 6.11 7.48
C ALA A 99 11.49 5.36 8.80
N LEU A 100 10.45 4.53 8.84
CA LEU A 100 10.19 3.57 9.90
C LEU A 100 10.84 2.24 9.55
N GLN A 101 11.51 1.63 10.52
CA GLN A 101 12.03 0.27 10.37
C GLN A 101 11.14 -0.69 11.13
N LEU A 102 10.72 -1.75 10.44
CA LEU A 102 9.95 -2.83 11.02
C LEU A 102 10.75 -4.14 10.92
N THR A 103 10.65 -4.94 11.97
CA THR A 103 11.24 -6.28 12.06
C THR A 103 10.16 -7.33 12.20
N TRP A 104 10.56 -8.59 12.20
CA TRP A 104 9.67 -9.74 12.32
C TRP A 104 8.58 -9.58 13.41
N GLY A 105 7.34 -9.88 13.05
CA GLY A 105 6.15 -9.82 13.91
C GLY A 105 5.54 -8.43 14.07
N GLN A 106 6.20 -7.37 13.63
CA GLN A 106 5.62 -6.02 13.67
C GLN A 106 4.64 -5.82 12.51
N SER A 107 3.57 -5.07 12.76
CA SER A 107 2.56 -4.76 11.75
C SER A 107 2.41 -3.26 11.52
N ILE A 108 2.13 -2.89 10.28
CA ILE A 108 1.68 -1.57 9.88
C ILE A 108 0.27 -1.63 9.31
N ARG A 109 -0.52 -0.58 9.55
CA ARG A 109 -1.84 -0.39 8.94
C ARG A 109 -1.80 0.85 8.07
N LEU A 110 -2.26 0.70 6.84
CA LEU A 110 -2.36 1.75 5.83
C LEU A 110 -3.84 1.98 5.56
N GLY A 111 -4.25 3.24 5.49
CA GLY A 111 -5.64 3.62 5.23
C GLY A 111 -5.72 5.09 4.85
N ILE A 112 -6.90 5.51 4.39
CA ILE A 112 -7.14 6.90 4.04
C ILE A 112 -7.19 7.73 5.33
N ALA A 113 -6.41 8.81 5.38
CA ALA A 113 -6.43 9.72 6.51
C ALA A 113 -7.78 10.46 6.62
N ASP A 114 -8.19 10.75 7.86
CA ASP A 114 -9.39 11.56 8.13
C ASP A 114 -9.22 13.02 7.68
N THR A 115 -7.98 13.48 7.64
CA THR A 115 -7.60 14.84 7.22
C THR A 115 -7.19 14.86 5.76
N SER A 116 -7.49 15.95 5.07
CA SER A 116 -7.09 16.17 3.68
C SER A 116 -6.31 17.47 3.53
N LEU A 117 -5.40 17.51 2.55
CA LEU A 117 -4.71 18.73 2.16
C LEU A 117 -5.70 19.68 1.46
N HIS A 118 -5.83 20.90 1.97
CA HIS A 118 -6.59 21.97 1.33
C HIS A 118 -5.62 22.95 0.67
N LEU A 119 -5.45 22.83 -0.65
CA LEU A 119 -4.65 23.78 -1.42
C LEU A 119 -5.51 24.98 -1.82
N VAL A 120 -5.12 26.18 -1.42
CA VAL A 120 -5.73 27.43 -1.88
C VAL A 120 -4.91 27.93 -3.06
N THR A 121 -5.59 28.10 -4.20
CA THR A 121 -5.05 28.70 -5.43
C THR A 121 -5.43 30.17 -5.52
#